data_AF-A0A2Z5ZPI4-F1
#
_entry.id   AF-A0A2Z5ZPI4-F1
#
_cell.length_a   1.000
_cell.length_b   1.000
_cell.length_c   1.000
_cell.angle_alpha   90.00
_cell.angle_beta   90.00
_cell.angle_gamma   90.00
#
_symmetry.space_group_name_H-M   'P 1'
#
loop_
_entity.id
_entity.type
_entity.pdbx_description
1 polymer ?
#
loop_
_entity_poly.entity_id
_entity_poly.type
_entity_poly.pdbx_seq_one_letter_code
_entity_poly.pdbx_strand_id
1 'polypeptide(L)' 'YVDLGRVWQIALFAGLLLWLFLMIRVLLPALRKPGESRQLVTLLAVATAAIALFYGAGLTWGRHTHLSMVEYWR' A
#
# COMPACT_ATOMS: atom_id res chain seq x y z
N TYR A 1 8.68 20.80 1.77
CA TYR A 1 8.38 19.68 0.84
C TYR A 1 7.04 18.99 1.15
N VAL A 2 6.14 19.62 1.91
CA VAL A 2 4.81 19.10 2.24
C VAL A 2 3.80 20.21 1.97
N ASP A 3 3.83 20.73 0.74
CA ASP A 3 2.78 21.60 0.19
C ASP A 3 2.00 20.87 -0.91
N LEU A 4 2.13 19.54 -0.99
CA LEU A 4 1.21 18.73 -1.79
C LEU A 4 -0.13 18.74 -1.06
N GLY A 5 -1.01 19.64 -1.49
CA GLY A 5 -2.39 19.75 -1.00
C GLY A 5 -3.02 18.37 -0.89
N ARG A 6 -3.87 18.15 0.12
CA ARG A 6 -4.50 16.87 0.48
C ARG A 6 -5.03 16.06 -0.72
N VAL A 7 -5.40 16.75 -1.80
CA VAL A 7 -5.72 16.19 -3.12
C VAL A 7 -4.62 15.27 -3.67
N TRP A 8 -3.35 15.68 -3.63
CA TRP A 8 -2.21 14.91 -4.11
C TRP A 8 -1.91 13.69 -3.24
N GLN A 9 -2.10 13.79 -1.93
CA GLN A 9 -2.02 12.64 -1.02
C GLN A 9 -3.08 11.59 -1.36
N ILE A 10 -4.32 12.03 -1.62
CA ILE A 10 -5.40 11.15 -2.05
C ILE A 10 -5.13 10.58 -3.45
N ALA A 11 -4.58 11.37 -4.38
CA ALA A 11 -4.22 10.89 -5.71
C ALA A 11 -3.12 9.82 -5.67
N LEU A 12 -2.09 10.00 -4.86
CA LEU A 12 -1.04 9.00 -4.63
C LEU A 12 -1.61 7.74 -3.98
N PHE A 13 -2.50 7.89 -3.00
CA PHE A 13 -3.17 6.77 -2.37
C PHE A 13 -4.08 6.00 -3.34
N ALA A 14 -4.86 6.71 -4.15
CA ALA A 14 -5.68 6.12 -5.20
C ALA A 14 -4.82 5.40 -6.25
N GLY A 15 -3.66 5.98 -6.61
CA GLY A 15 -2.68 5.34 -7.48
C GLY A 15 -2.12 4.04 -6.88
N LEU A 16 -1.82 4.03 -5.58
CA LEU A 16 -1.37 2.84 -4.84
C LEU A 16 -2.46 1.77 -4.75
N LEU A 17 -3.72 2.15 -4.49
CA LEU A 17 -4.84 1.22 -4.50
C LEU A 17 -5.06 0.60 -5.89
N LEU A 18 -4.98 1.41 -6.94
CA LEU A 18 -5.11 0.95 -8.32
C LEU A 18 -3.95 0.02 -8.69
N TRP A 19 -2.73 0.37 -8.31
CA TRP A 19 -1.55 -0.48 -8.50
C TRP A 19 -1.67 -1.81 -7.75
N LEU A 20 -2.11 -1.78 -6.49
CA LEU A 20 -2.35 -2.98 -5.68
C LEU A 20 -3.43 -3.86 -6.31
N PHE A 21 -4.52 -3.27 -6.78
CA PHE A 21 -5.60 -3.98 -7.47
C PHE A 21 -5.08 -4.69 -8.72
N LEU A 22 -4.27 -4.01 -9.54
CA LEU A 22 -3.64 -4.61 -10.72
C LEU A 22 -2.69 -5.75 -10.35
N MET A 23 -1.87 -5.58 -9.31
CA MET A 23 -0.98 -6.63 -8.82
C MET A 23 -1.76 -7.86 -8.37
N ILE A 24 -2.79 -7.71 -7.55
CA ILE A 24 -3.64 -8.84 -7.11
C ILE A 24 -4.26 -9.54 -8.32
N ARG A 25 -4.76 -8.78 -9.31
CA ARG A 25 -5.34 -9.31 -10.56
C ARG A 25 -4.37 -10.20 -11.34
N VAL A 26 -3.09 -9.82 -11.38
CA VAL A 26 -2.03 -10.56 -12.08
C VAL A 26 -1.54 -11.76 -11.25
N LEU A 27 -1.47 -11.60 -9.93
CA LEU A 27 -1.02 -12.64 -9.00
C LEU A 27 -2.07 -13.74 -8.82
N LEU A 28 -3.37 -13.42 -8.85
CA LEU A 28 -4.47 -14.38 -8.67
C LEU A 28 -4.41 -15.60 -9.62
N PRO A 29 -4.21 -15.45 -10.95
CA PRO A 29 -4.06 -16.61 -11.85
C PRO A 29 -2.73 -17.35 -11.64
N ALA A 30 -1.66 -16.66 -11.24
CA ALA A 30 -0.38 -17.29 -10.92
C ALA A 30 -0.45 -18.12 -9.62
N LEU A 31 -1.24 -17.67 -8.63
CA LEU A 31 -1.54 -18.39 -7.39
C LEU A 31 -2.44 -19.62 -7.62
N ARG A 32 -3.30 -19.57 -8.64
CA ARG A 32 -4.18 -20.68 -9.02
C ARG A 32 -3.45 -21.80 -9.77
N LYS A 33 -2.27 -21.56 -10.32
CA LYS A 33 -1.45 -22.61 -10.94
C LYS A 33 -0.65 -23.37 -9.85
N PRO A 34 -0.85 -24.69 -9.69
CA PRO A 34 -0.04 -25.48 -8.77
C PRO A 34 1.39 -25.62 -9.30
N GLY A 35 2.38 -25.19 -8.52
CA GLY A 35 3.81 -25.30 -8.81
C GLY A 35 4.66 -24.69 -7.68
N GLU A 36 5.96 -25.04 -7.60
CA GLU A 36 6.89 -24.53 -6.56
C GLU A 36 6.94 -22.99 -6.49
N SER A 37 6.80 -22.33 -7.63
CA SER A 37 6.79 -20.87 -7.73
C SER A 37 5.61 -20.21 -7.03
N ARG A 38 4.54 -20.95 -6.67
CA ARG A 38 3.38 -20.41 -5.94
C ARG A 38 3.77 -19.82 -4.59
N GLN A 39 4.71 -20.45 -3.86
CA GLN A 39 5.07 -20.00 -2.51
C GLN A 39 5.82 -18.66 -2.54
N LEU A 40 6.75 -18.52 -3.48
CA LEU A 40 7.47 -17.26 -3.75
C LEU A 40 6.50 -16.16 -4.23
N VAL A 41 5.59 -16.50 -5.15
CA VAL A 41 4.57 -15.57 -5.66
C VAL A 41 3.61 -15.11 -4.55
N THR A 42 3.24 -16.01 -3.62
CA THR A 42 2.40 -15.68 -2.47
C THR A 42 3.13 -14.75 -1.51
N LEU A 43 4.39 -15.04 -1.18
CA LEU A 43 5.21 -14.17 -0.33
C LEU A 43 5.37 -12.77 -0.93
N LEU A 44 5.65 -12.69 -2.23
CA LEU A 44 5.75 -11.42 -2.95
C LEU A 44 4.43 -10.66 -2.92
N ALA A 45 3.30 -11.34 -3.13
CA ALA A 45 1.97 -10.76 -3.09
C ALA A 45 1.65 -10.17 -1.71
N VAL A 46 1.94 -10.93 -0.64
CA VAL A 46 1.70 -10.49 0.75
C VAL A 46 2.60 -9.33 1.12
N ALA A 47 3.90 -9.38 0.82
CA ALA A 47 4.83 -8.28 1.11
C ALA A 47 4.43 -6.99 0.37
N THR A 48 4.05 -7.13 -0.89
CA THR A 48 3.61 -6.01 -1.74
C THR A 48 2.30 -5.40 -1.22
N ALA A 49 1.34 -6.24 -0.84
CA ALA A 49 0.09 -5.80 -0.24
C ALA A 49 0.32 -5.11 1.12
N ALA A 50 1.25 -5.63 1.93
CA ALA A 50 1.61 -5.03 3.21
C ALA A 50 2.17 -3.61 3.03
N ILE A 51 3.09 -3.40 2.08
CA ILE A 51 3.65 -2.06 1.81
C ILE A 51 2.55 -1.06 1.41
N ALA A 52 1.65 -1.47 0.50
CA ALA A 52 0.53 -0.63 0.07
C ALA A 52 -0.45 -0.32 1.22
N LEU A 53 -0.74 -1.31 2.07
CA LEU A 53 -1.59 -1.13 3.25
C LEU A 53 -0.94 -0.26 4.33
N PHE A 54 0.36 -0.41 4.58
CA PHE A 54 1.10 0.44 5.52
C PHE A 54 1.14 1.91 5.05
N TYR A 55 1.31 2.14 3.74
CA TYR A 55 1.20 3.48 3.18
C TYR A 55 -0.21 4.05 3.32
N GLY A 56 -1.24 3.23 3.09
CA GLY A 56 -2.64 3.60 3.28
C GLY A 56 -3.00 3.92 4.72
N ALA A 57 -2.54 3.11 5.66
CA ALA A 57 -2.72 3.32 7.09
C ALA A 57 -2.05 4.64 7.54
N GLY A 58 -0.85 4.94 7.03
CA GLY A 58 -0.17 6.22 7.26
C GLY A 58 -0.94 7.43 6.71
N LEU A 59 -1.74 7.25 5.65
CA LEU A 59 -2.57 8.31 5.08
C LEU A 59 -3.82 8.63 5.92
N THR A 60 -4.32 7.67 6.70
CA THR A 60 -5.49 7.88 7.58
C THR A 60 -5.21 8.82 8.76
N TRP A 61 -3.94 9.19 8.98
CA TRP A 61 -3.52 10.14 10.02
C TRP A 61 -3.82 11.58 9.61
N GLY A 62 -5.09 11.96 9.73
CA GLY A 62 -5.61 13.28 9.37
C GLY A 62 -5.91 14.19 10.56
N ARG A 63 -5.18 15.30 10.64
CA ARG A 63 -5.54 16.64 11.19
C ARG A 63 -5.90 16.84 12.68
N HIS A 64 -6.00 15.81 13.53
CA HIS A 64 -6.24 16.00 14.99
C HIS A 64 -5.23 15.31 15.92
N THR A 65 -4.10 14.86 15.39
CA THR A 65 -3.10 14.14 16.18
C THR A 65 -2.02 15.09 16.69
N HIS A 66 -1.77 15.07 18.01
CA HIS A 66 -0.76 15.88 18.68
C HIS A 66 0.59 15.89 17.94
N LEU A 67 1.23 17.06 17.86
CA LEU A 67 2.54 17.32 17.22
C LEU A 67 3.62 16.28 17.58
N SER A 68 3.59 15.74 18.79
CA SER A 68 4.50 14.71 19.28
C SER A 68 4.35 13.33 18.60
N MET A 69 3.18 12.99 18.05
CA MET A 69 2.96 11.71 17.36
C MET A 69 3.47 11.73 15.91
N VAL A 70 3.50 12.91 15.28
CA VAL A 70 3.92 13.07 13.88
C VAL A 70 5.44 12.96 13.73
N GLU A 71 6.22 13.38 14.74
CA GLU A 71 7.67 13.19 14.76
C GLU A 71 8.11 11.77 15.10
N TYR A 72 7.30 10.99 15.82
CA TYR A 72 7.60 9.59 16.14
C TYR A 72 7.42 8.64 14.94
N TRP A 73 6.47 8.96 14.05
CA TRP A 73 6.14 8.13 12.88
C TRP A 73 6.78 8.59 11.57
N ARG A 74 7.49 9.71 11.59
CA ARG A 74 8.41 10.08 10.52
C ARG A 74 9.61 9.14 10.50
#